data_AF-A0A5C9EBT3-F1
#
_entry.id   AF-A0A5C9EBT3-F1
#
_cell.length_a   1.000
_cell.length_b   1.000
_cell.length_c   1.000
_cell.angle_alpha   90.00
_cell.angle_beta   90.00
_cell.angle_gamma   90.00
#
_symmetry.space_group_name_H-M   'P 1'
#
loop_
_entity.id
_entity.type
_entity.pdbx_description
1 polymer ?
#
loop_
_entity_poly.entity_id
_entity_poly.type
_entity_poly.pdbx_seq_one_letter_code
_entity_poly.pdbx_strand_id
1 'polypeptide(L)'
;MSYYIKEFKDRYRYLSNFYSSPFQINNTNYKTVEHWFQSQKTTNSREQITIQNAKTPALAKSLGRKSQLRTDWEQIKLFVMKEGVRAKFSQNPRLKQLLIETGSQKLEEGNRWHDDFWGIDLKTNKGLNHLGKILMQLRTEFQEKIDSIPFLIELWRKINLGDNKNWVLFRNGTCVIFTKKGDQLVESALTLIKGWGPVNVGTSSADFSVITLEHQPGWIITCHHPDILTYVSPEEIPFDEINDTNGNIMIGLIGRQKRDLDGRVPVIVHVEDNRID
;
A
#
# COMPACT_ATOMS: atom_id res chain seq x y z
N MET A 1 4.85 28.70 11.96
CA MET A 1 4.37 27.36 12.37
C MET A 1 5.56 26.52 12.82
N SER A 2 5.46 25.74 13.89
CA SER A 2 6.54 24.81 14.26
C SER A 2 6.76 23.77 13.16
N TYR A 3 8.01 23.58 12.74
CA TYR A 3 8.43 22.59 11.73
C TYR A 3 8.27 21.13 12.22
N TYR A 4 7.83 20.93 13.46
CA TYR A 4 7.79 19.65 14.16
C TYR A 4 6.40 19.36 14.72
N ILE A 5 5.93 18.14 14.50
CA ILE A 5 4.87 17.51 15.29
C ILE A 5 5.58 16.67 16.34
N LYS A 6 5.76 17.25 17.53
CA LYS A 6 6.60 16.68 18.61
C LYS A 6 5.95 15.56 19.40
N GLU A 7 4.62 15.50 19.41
CA GLU A 7 3.86 14.50 20.17
C GLU A 7 2.62 14.09 19.39
N PHE A 8 2.27 12.80 19.45
CA PHE A 8 1.07 12.26 18.82
C PHE A 8 -0.15 12.35 19.75
N LYS A 9 -0.53 13.60 20.05
CA LYS A 9 -1.67 13.96 20.91
C LYS A 9 -2.66 14.86 20.17
N ASP A 10 -3.82 15.07 20.77
CA ASP A 10 -4.88 15.94 20.27
C ASP A 10 -5.19 15.69 18.79
N ARG A 11 -5.11 16.71 17.94
CA ARG A 11 -5.35 16.59 16.49
C ARG A 11 -4.40 15.62 15.78
N TYR A 12 -3.23 15.31 16.36
CA TYR A 12 -2.23 14.38 15.82
C TYR A 12 -2.30 12.99 16.45
N ARG A 13 -3.30 12.74 17.30
CA ARG A 13 -3.45 11.46 18.01
C ARG A 13 -3.60 10.27 17.06
N TYR A 14 -4.05 10.51 15.82
CA TYR A 14 -4.14 9.51 14.76
C TYR A 14 -2.80 8.96 14.30
N LEU A 15 -1.67 9.62 14.59
CA LEU A 15 -0.33 9.12 14.24
C LEU A 15 0.14 8.01 15.20
N SER A 16 -0.37 7.97 16.44
CA SER A 16 0.02 6.97 17.43
C SER A 16 -0.50 5.56 17.12
N ASN A 17 0.30 4.53 17.48
CA ASN A 17 -0.06 3.11 17.39
C ASN A 17 -1.19 2.69 18.35
N PHE A 18 -1.50 3.55 19.33
CA PHE A 18 -2.62 3.38 20.26
C PHE A 18 -3.92 3.97 19.71
N TYR A 19 -3.92 4.58 18.52
CA TYR A 19 -5.14 5.10 17.91
C TYR A 19 -6.00 3.95 17.39
N SER A 20 -7.31 3.98 17.64
CA SER A 20 -8.23 2.99 17.09
C SER A 20 -8.47 3.28 15.61
N SER A 21 -7.95 2.40 14.79
CA SER A 21 -8.05 2.44 13.34
C SER A 21 -7.99 0.99 12.86
N PRO A 22 -9.13 0.29 12.83
CA PRO A 22 -9.15 -1.11 12.46
C PRO A 22 -8.56 -1.34 11.07
N PHE A 23 -7.85 -2.45 10.92
CA PHE A 23 -7.30 -2.92 9.66
C PHE A 23 -7.15 -4.45 9.71
N GLN A 24 -6.90 -5.06 8.55
CA GLN A 24 -6.74 -6.49 8.39
C GLN A 24 -5.36 -6.83 7.82
N ILE A 25 -4.70 -7.86 8.35
CA ILE A 25 -3.47 -8.46 7.79
C ILE A 25 -3.67 -9.97 7.78
N ASN A 26 -3.43 -10.63 6.63
CA ASN A 26 -3.62 -12.08 6.47
C ASN A 26 -4.98 -12.57 7.00
N ASN A 27 -6.05 -11.91 6.55
CA ASN A 27 -7.44 -12.13 6.99
C ASN A 27 -7.72 -11.93 8.49
N THR A 28 -6.74 -11.46 9.26
CA THR A 28 -6.84 -11.26 10.71
C THR A 28 -7.08 -9.79 11.02
N ASN A 29 -8.14 -9.49 11.76
CA ASN A 29 -8.52 -8.12 12.14
C ASN A 29 -7.77 -7.65 13.39
N TYR A 30 -7.25 -6.42 13.34
CA TYR A 30 -6.58 -5.76 14.46
C TYR A 30 -7.22 -4.39 14.75
N LYS A 31 -7.46 -4.10 16.04
CA LYS A 31 -8.10 -2.85 16.47
C LYS A 31 -7.17 -1.63 16.37
N THR A 32 -5.88 -1.85 16.58
CA THR A 32 -4.82 -0.84 16.55
C THR A 32 -3.51 -1.48 16.07
N VAL A 33 -2.54 -0.66 15.66
CA VAL A 33 -1.18 -1.14 15.33
C VAL A 33 -0.53 -1.81 16.55
N GLU A 34 -0.80 -1.32 17.76
CA GLU A 34 -0.31 -1.96 19.00
C GLU A 34 -0.78 -3.42 19.16
N HIS A 35 -2.02 -3.75 18.78
CA HIS A 35 -2.50 -5.14 18.87
C HIS A 35 -1.73 -6.05 17.93
N TRP A 36 -1.53 -5.60 16.68
CA TRP A 36 -0.72 -6.29 15.69
C TRP A 36 0.72 -6.46 16.18
N PHE A 37 1.37 -5.36 16.54
CA PHE A 37 2.79 -5.37 16.90
C PHE A 37 3.08 -6.27 18.10
N GLN A 38 2.21 -6.26 19.11
CA GLN A 38 2.36 -7.09 20.29
C GLN A 38 2.03 -8.55 20.02
N SER A 39 1.05 -8.87 19.16
CA SER A 39 0.76 -10.26 18.81
C SER A 39 1.93 -10.89 18.05
N GLN A 40 2.65 -10.13 17.24
CA GLN A 40 3.80 -10.64 16.48
C GLN A 40 5.06 -10.93 17.32
N LYS A 41 5.07 -10.58 18.62
CA LYS A 41 6.21 -10.88 19.50
C LYS A 41 6.38 -12.35 19.82
N THR A 42 5.32 -13.15 19.67
CA THR A 42 5.30 -14.57 20.00
C THR A 42 4.93 -15.38 18.76
N THR A 43 5.44 -16.59 18.67
CA THR A 43 5.03 -17.59 17.67
C THR A 43 3.92 -18.51 18.19
N ASN A 44 3.55 -18.39 19.48
CA ASN A 44 2.49 -19.19 20.08
C ASN A 44 1.11 -18.66 19.68
N SER A 45 0.36 -19.43 18.89
CA SER A 45 -0.95 -19.00 18.36
C SER A 45 -1.97 -18.63 19.43
N ARG A 46 -1.96 -19.28 20.61
CA ARG A 46 -2.90 -18.95 21.70
C ARG A 46 -2.59 -17.58 22.30
N GLU A 47 -1.31 -17.27 22.48
CA GLU A 47 -0.88 -15.94 22.95
C GLU A 47 -1.20 -14.86 21.91
N GLN A 48 -0.94 -15.13 20.63
CA GLN A 48 -1.27 -14.22 19.53
C GLN A 48 -2.76 -13.86 19.53
N ILE A 49 -3.64 -14.87 19.57
CA ILE A 49 -5.11 -14.69 19.62
C ILE A 49 -5.52 -13.91 20.87
N THR A 50 -4.88 -14.18 22.02
CA THR A 50 -5.18 -13.48 23.29
C THR A 50 -4.81 -12.00 23.19
N ILE A 51 -3.64 -11.67 22.64
CA ILE A 51 -3.17 -10.30 22.46
C ILE A 51 -4.03 -9.56 21.43
N GLN A 52 -4.34 -10.21 20.30
CA GLN A 52 -5.20 -9.68 19.25
C GLN A 52 -6.58 -9.27 19.80
N ASN A 53 -7.17 -10.12 20.64
CA ASN A 53 -8.50 -9.91 21.20
C ASN A 53 -8.53 -9.01 22.45
N ALA A 54 -7.39 -8.49 22.88
CA ALA A 54 -7.32 -7.57 24.01
C ALA A 54 -8.33 -6.41 23.86
N LYS A 55 -8.90 -5.98 24.99
CA LYS A 55 -9.91 -4.91 25.00
C LYS A 55 -9.32 -3.55 24.64
N THR A 56 -8.07 -3.30 25.00
CA THR A 56 -7.40 -2.00 24.83
C THR A 56 -5.96 -2.19 24.34
N PRO A 57 -5.37 -1.20 23.64
CA PRO A 57 -3.96 -1.27 23.23
C PRO A 57 -3.00 -1.37 24.43
N ALA A 58 -3.36 -0.78 25.58
CA ALA A 58 -2.59 -0.93 26.81
C ALA A 58 -2.57 -2.38 27.33
N LEU A 59 -3.71 -3.08 27.26
CA LEU A 59 -3.79 -4.50 27.60
C LEU A 59 -3.01 -5.35 26.60
N ALA A 60 -3.12 -5.08 25.29
CA ALA A 60 -2.32 -5.76 24.27
C ALA A 60 -0.81 -5.60 24.54
N LYS A 61 -0.36 -4.38 24.85
CA LYS A 61 1.03 -4.08 25.27
C LYS A 61 1.44 -4.85 26.51
N SER A 62 0.58 -4.93 27.51
CA SER A 62 0.86 -5.70 28.73
C SER A 62 0.97 -7.20 28.46
N LEU A 63 0.12 -7.76 27.60
CA LEU A 63 0.12 -9.17 27.26
C LEU A 63 1.34 -9.54 26.42
N GLY A 64 1.67 -8.75 25.39
CA GLY A 64 2.87 -8.96 24.56
C GLY A 64 4.20 -8.73 25.28
N ARG A 65 4.21 -8.08 26.46
CA ARG A 65 5.38 -8.04 27.35
C ARG A 65 5.55 -9.33 28.16
N LYS A 66 4.47 -10.07 28.40
CA LYS A 66 4.45 -11.31 29.20
C LYS A 66 4.57 -12.57 28.33
N SER A 67 4.31 -12.46 27.02
CA SER A 67 4.40 -13.57 26.07
C SER A 67 5.84 -14.04 25.86
N GLN A 68 5.99 -15.28 25.42
CA GLN A 68 7.29 -15.79 24.99
C GLN A 68 7.78 -15.02 23.76
N LEU A 69 8.92 -14.32 23.90
CA LEU A 69 9.49 -13.57 22.79
C LEU A 69 10.09 -14.53 21.77
N ARG A 70 9.77 -14.31 20.49
CA ARG A 70 10.39 -15.00 19.37
C ARG A 70 11.89 -14.66 19.28
N THR A 71 12.67 -15.63 18.84
CA THR A 71 14.15 -15.57 18.84
C THR A 71 14.71 -14.53 17.87
N ASP A 72 13.99 -14.23 16.79
CA ASP A 72 14.35 -13.27 15.74
C ASP A 72 13.74 -11.87 15.94
N TRP A 73 13.17 -11.59 17.13
CA TRP A 73 12.39 -10.36 17.36
C TRP A 73 13.16 -9.07 17.08
N GLU A 74 14.41 -9.01 17.52
CA GLU A 74 15.24 -7.80 17.37
C GLU A 74 15.53 -7.49 15.90
N GLN A 75 15.64 -8.52 15.05
CA GLN A 75 15.83 -8.39 13.61
C GLN A 75 14.56 -7.91 12.90
N ILE A 76 13.37 -8.36 13.35
CA ILE A 76 12.13 -8.14 12.59
C ILE A 76 11.23 -7.01 13.13
N LYS A 77 11.43 -6.53 14.35
CA LYS A 77 10.50 -5.58 15.00
C LYS A 77 10.23 -4.32 14.18
N LEU A 78 11.23 -3.80 13.46
CA LEU A 78 11.05 -2.64 12.58
C LEU A 78 10.17 -2.98 11.37
N PHE A 79 10.38 -4.14 10.75
CA PHE A 79 9.56 -4.63 9.65
C PHE A 79 8.11 -4.81 10.10
N VAL A 80 7.89 -5.53 11.21
CA VAL A 80 6.56 -5.75 11.79
C VAL A 80 5.85 -4.43 12.08
N MET A 81 6.56 -3.45 12.65
CA MET A 81 5.97 -2.12 12.90
C MET A 81 5.59 -1.44 11.59
N LYS A 82 6.49 -1.38 10.61
CA LYS A 82 6.22 -0.75 9.32
C LYS A 82 5.02 -1.40 8.63
N GLU A 83 4.90 -2.73 8.68
CA GLU A 83 3.76 -3.47 8.13
C GLU A 83 2.44 -3.04 8.76
N GLY A 84 2.37 -2.98 10.10
CA GLY A 84 1.16 -2.56 10.82
C GLY A 84 0.79 -1.10 10.56
N VAL A 85 1.77 -0.20 10.57
CA VAL A 85 1.55 1.23 10.26
C VAL A 85 1.09 1.38 8.80
N ARG A 86 1.72 0.68 7.86
CA ARG A 86 1.31 0.69 6.45
C ARG A 86 -0.10 0.17 6.29
N ALA A 87 -0.47 -0.94 6.93
CA ALA A 87 -1.82 -1.50 6.86
C ALA A 87 -2.87 -0.51 7.39
N LYS A 88 -2.62 0.09 8.56
CA LYS A 88 -3.45 1.15 9.14
C LYS A 88 -3.71 2.27 8.14
N PHE A 89 -2.67 2.91 7.61
CA PHE A 89 -2.87 4.06 6.73
C PHE A 89 -3.37 3.63 5.35
N SER A 90 -2.97 2.47 4.84
CA SER A 90 -3.40 2.01 3.51
C SER A 90 -4.89 1.70 3.44
N GLN A 91 -5.45 1.15 4.51
CA GLN A 91 -6.86 0.71 4.60
C GLN A 91 -7.79 1.77 5.23
N ASN A 92 -7.26 2.89 5.73
CA ASN A 92 -8.04 4.00 6.27
C ASN A 92 -7.78 5.27 5.42
N PRO A 93 -8.52 5.49 4.31
CA PRO A 93 -8.25 6.58 3.35
C PRO A 93 -8.15 7.96 3.98
N ARG A 94 -9.06 8.29 4.93
CA ARG A 94 -9.01 9.56 5.66
C ARG A 94 -7.72 9.72 6.46
N LEU A 95 -7.23 8.68 7.12
CA LEU A 95 -5.99 8.76 7.90
C LEU A 95 -4.77 8.87 6.98
N LYS A 96 -4.77 8.19 5.83
CA LYS A 96 -3.73 8.33 4.81
C LYS A 96 -3.62 9.79 4.37
N GLN A 97 -4.75 10.39 4.05
CA GLN A 97 -4.83 11.79 3.64
C GLN A 97 -4.29 12.72 4.74
N LEU A 98 -4.72 12.53 6.00
CA LEU A 98 -4.19 13.30 7.13
C LEU A 98 -2.67 13.11 7.34
N LEU A 99 -2.10 11.94 7.02
CA LEU A 99 -0.65 11.72 7.08
C LEU A 99 0.06 12.50 5.96
N ILE A 100 -0.48 12.47 4.75
CA ILE A 100 0.03 13.23 3.60
C ILE A 100 0.01 14.74 3.89
N GLU A 101 -1.09 15.24 4.43
CA GLU A 101 -1.29 16.65 4.79
C GLU A 101 -0.34 17.17 5.88
N THR A 102 0.40 16.29 6.57
CA THR A 102 1.50 16.74 7.43
C THR A 102 2.66 17.34 6.62
N GLY A 103 2.64 17.22 5.29
CA GLY A 103 3.54 17.88 4.36
C GLY A 103 5.00 17.56 4.65
N SER A 104 5.83 18.59 4.76
CA SER A 104 7.26 18.44 5.09
C SER A 104 7.55 18.43 6.59
N GLN A 105 6.54 18.51 7.46
CA GLN A 105 6.76 18.58 8.92
C GLN A 105 7.46 17.30 9.42
N LYS A 106 8.40 17.45 10.34
CA LYS A 106 9.04 16.32 10.99
C LYS A 106 8.09 15.71 12.02
N LEU A 107 7.90 14.39 11.98
CA LEU A 107 7.03 13.64 12.88
C LEU A 107 7.88 12.98 13.97
N GLU A 108 7.60 13.29 15.24
CA GLU A 108 8.32 12.73 16.39
C GLU A 108 7.35 12.12 17.39
N GLU A 109 7.61 10.88 17.80
CA GLU A 109 6.88 10.26 18.92
C GLU A 109 7.50 10.72 20.24
N GLY A 110 7.21 11.97 20.63
CA GLY A 110 7.63 12.51 21.91
C GLY A 110 7.04 11.73 23.09
N ASN A 111 7.90 11.35 24.03
CA ASN A 111 7.51 10.62 25.23
C ASN A 111 8.20 11.15 26.50
N ARG A 112 7.69 10.71 27.67
CA ARG A 112 8.20 11.09 29.01
C ARG A 112 8.60 9.87 29.85
N TRP A 113 8.79 8.72 29.20
CA TRP A 113 9.02 7.43 29.86
C TRP A 113 10.25 6.72 29.30
N HIS A 114 11.18 7.47 28.70
CA HIS A 114 12.47 6.99 28.21
C HIS A 114 12.35 5.87 27.16
N ASP A 115 11.34 5.94 26.28
CA ASP A 115 11.31 5.12 25.06
C ASP A 115 12.18 5.76 23.98
N ASP A 116 13.47 5.49 24.06
CA ASP A 116 14.47 6.03 23.14
C ASP A 116 14.54 5.24 21.82
N PHE A 117 13.78 4.15 21.67
CA PHE A 117 13.78 3.35 20.45
C PHE A 117 12.70 3.84 19.47
N TRP A 118 11.43 3.83 19.89
CA TRP A 118 10.33 4.23 19.01
C TRP A 118 10.17 5.74 18.90
N GLY A 119 10.50 6.45 19.98
CA GLY A 119 10.26 7.87 20.12
C GLY A 119 11.48 8.69 20.50
N ILE A 120 11.21 9.88 21.03
CA ILE A 120 12.19 10.83 21.57
C ILE A 120 11.73 11.23 22.97
N ASP A 121 12.63 11.14 23.94
CA ASP A 121 12.39 11.65 25.28
C ASP A 121 12.34 13.19 25.25
N LEU A 122 11.22 13.76 25.71
CA LEU A 122 10.96 15.20 25.64
C LEU A 122 11.82 16.05 26.60
N LYS A 123 12.44 15.44 27.60
CA LYS A 123 13.30 16.13 28.58
C LYS A 123 14.74 16.21 28.08
N THR A 124 15.24 15.13 27.51
CA THR A 124 16.63 15.00 27.06
C THR A 124 16.81 15.26 25.57
N ASN A 125 15.71 15.25 24.80
CA ASN A 125 15.69 15.31 23.34
C ASN A 125 16.52 14.19 22.67
N LYS A 126 16.63 13.04 23.33
CA LYS A 126 17.31 11.84 22.84
C LYS A 126 16.32 10.76 22.44
N GLY A 127 16.68 9.97 21.43
CA GLY A 127 15.89 8.86 20.93
C GLY A 127 16.03 8.67 19.42
N LEU A 128 15.79 7.45 18.95
CA LEU A 128 15.95 7.05 17.56
C LEU A 128 14.74 7.42 16.70
N ASN A 129 13.58 7.68 17.31
CA ASN A 129 12.34 8.06 16.66
C ASN A 129 11.93 7.14 15.49
N HIS A 130 12.07 5.83 15.67
CA HIS A 130 11.77 4.88 14.59
C HIS A 130 10.31 4.98 14.10
N LEU A 131 9.34 5.26 14.98
CA LEU A 131 7.94 5.41 14.55
C LEU A 131 7.76 6.64 13.65
N GLY A 132 8.30 7.79 14.07
CA GLY A 132 8.26 9.01 13.27
C GLY A 132 8.91 8.83 11.90
N LYS A 133 10.06 8.16 11.84
CA LYS A 133 10.76 7.83 10.59
C LYS A 133 9.91 6.94 9.66
N ILE A 134 9.29 5.89 10.21
CA ILE A 134 8.37 5.01 9.45
C ILE A 134 7.20 5.80 8.88
N LEU A 135 6.57 6.68 9.68
CA LEU A 135 5.45 7.51 9.24
C LEU A 135 5.85 8.45 8.10
N MET A 136 7.01 9.11 8.23
CA MET A 136 7.53 10.01 7.18
C MET A 136 7.90 9.25 5.90
N GLN A 137 8.50 8.06 6.02
CA GLN A 137 8.77 7.21 4.87
C GLN A 137 7.48 6.82 4.14
N LEU A 138 6.48 6.33 4.87
CA LEU A 138 5.19 5.95 4.28
C LEU A 138 4.44 7.15 3.69
N ARG A 139 4.56 8.34 4.30
CA ARG A 139 4.02 9.59 3.76
C ARG A 139 4.61 9.86 2.38
N THR A 140 5.94 9.80 2.24
CA THR A 140 6.62 9.99 0.95
C THR A 140 6.15 8.93 -0.06
N GLU A 141 6.16 7.65 0.31
CA GLU A 141 5.69 6.56 -0.58
C GLU A 141 4.23 6.78 -1.05
N PHE A 142 3.34 7.31 -0.19
CA PHE A 142 1.96 7.59 -0.57
C PHE A 142 1.82 8.84 -1.45
N GLN A 143 2.62 9.88 -1.21
CA GLN A 143 2.62 11.10 -2.00
C GLN A 143 3.16 10.83 -3.42
N GLU A 144 4.28 10.11 -3.55
CA GLU A 144 4.88 9.73 -4.84
C GLU A 144 3.88 8.96 -5.73
N LYS A 145 3.07 8.08 -5.12
CA LYS A 145 2.00 7.38 -5.84
C LYS A 145 0.87 8.30 -6.33
N ILE A 146 0.61 9.42 -5.66
CA ILE A 146 -0.38 10.39 -6.11
C ILE A 146 0.23 11.25 -7.23
N ASP A 147 1.47 11.69 -7.04
CA ASP A 147 2.18 12.55 -7.99
C ASP A 147 2.45 11.85 -9.33
N SER A 148 2.50 10.51 -9.35
CA SER A 148 2.65 9.73 -10.59
C SER A 148 1.36 9.57 -11.41
N ILE A 149 0.18 9.85 -10.84
CA ILE A 149 -1.11 9.63 -11.53
C ILE A 149 -1.22 10.45 -12.83
N PRO A 150 -0.92 11.77 -12.86
CA PRO A 150 -0.99 12.54 -14.10
C PRO A 150 -0.08 11.99 -15.20
N PHE A 151 1.12 11.53 -14.83
CA PHE A 151 2.04 10.89 -15.77
C PHE A 151 1.47 9.58 -16.33
N LEU A 152 0.86 8.75 -15.47
CA LEU A 152 0.19 7.52 -15.92
C LEU A 152 -0.97 7.80 -16.88
N ILE A 153 -1.77 8.84 -16.63
CA ILE A 153 -2.87 9.25 -17.52
C ILE A 153 -2.30 9.61 -18.91
N GLU A 154 -1.29 10.48 -18.95
CA GLU A 154 -0.65 10.89 -20.21
C GLU A 154 0.03 9.74 -20.94
N LEU A 155 0.63 8.81 -20.19
CA LEU A 155 1.19 7.59 -20.75
C LEU A 155 0.10 6.75 -21.42
N TRP A 156 -1.02 6.48 -20.74
CA TRP A 156 -2.13 5.69 -21.30
C TRP A 156 -2.76 6.34 -22.54
N ARG A 157 -2.77 7.67 -22.63
CA ARG A 157 -3.18 8.40 -23.85
C ARG A 157 -2.23 8.16 -25.03
N LYS A 158 -0.93 8.00 -24.76
CA LYS A 158 0.09 7.76 -25.79
C LYS A 158 0.20 6.30 -26.22
N ILE A 159 -0.23 5.37 -25.36
CA ILE A 159 -0.35 3.98 -25.76
C ILE A 159 -1.46 3.91 -26.82
N ASN A 160 -1.11 3.54 -28.04
CA ASN A 160 -2.08 3.46 -29.13
C ASN A 160 -3.05 2.30 -28.88
N LEU A 161 -4.14 2.59 -28.16
CA LEU A 161 -5.21 1.63 -27.91
C LEU A 161 -6.16 1.49 -29.12
N GLY A 162 -5.97 2.28 -30.17
CA GLY A 162 -6.92 2.49 -31.27
C GLY A 162 -7.81 3.71 -31.04
N ASP A 163 -8.24 4.35 -32.12
CA ASP A 163 -9.00 5.60 -32.09
C ASP A 163 -10.32 5.47 -31.30
N ASN A 164 -10.68 6.53 -30.56
CA ASN A 164 -11.95 6.69 -29.84
C ASN A 164 -12.30 5.60 -28.81
N LYS A 165 -11.31 4.91 -28.23
CA LYS A 165 -11.57 3.99 -27.12
C LYS A 165 -11.80 4.72 -25.82
N ASN A 166 -12.75 4.21 -25.04
CA ASN A 166 -12.94 4.63 -23.65
C ASN A 166 -12.12 3.73 -22.74
N TRP A 167 -11.62 4.26 -21.63
CA TRP A 167 -10.88 3.46 -20.68
C TRP A 167 -10.95 4.01 -19.27
N VAL A 168 -10.76 3.12 -18.30
CA VAL A 168 -10.77 3.45 -16.87
C VAL A 168 -9.44 2.99 -16.28
N LEU A 169 -8.72 3.93 -15.67
CA LEU A 169 -7.44 3.68 -15.03
C LEU A 169 -7.60 3.54 -13.52
N PHE A 170 -6.96 2.52 -13.00
CA PHE A 170 -6.88 2.23 -11.58
C PHE A 170 -5.52 2.65 -11.02
N ARG A 171 -5.51 2.91 -9.71
CA ARG A 171 -4.41 3.55 -8.99
C ARG A 171 -3.06 2.86 -9.16
N ASN A 172 -3.01 1.54 -9.29
CA ASN A 172 -1.75 0.82 -9.45
C ASN A 172 -1.37 0.62 -10.93
N GLY A 173 -2.01 1.33 -11.87
CA GLY A 173 -1.61 1.33 -13.28
C GLY A 173 -2.28 0.26 -14.14
N THR A 174 -3.27 -0.47 -13.60
CA THR A 174 -4.15 -1.32 -14.40
C THR A 174 -5.22 -0.47 -15.09
N CYS A 175 -5.46 -0.75 -16.36
CA CYS A 175 -6.42 -0.06 -17.20
C CYS A 175 -7.43 -1.07 -17.76
N VAL A 176 -8.71 -0.69 -17.74
CA VAL A 176 -9.80 -1.42 -18.40
C VAL A 176 -10.22 -0.64 -19.64
N ILE A 177 -10.15 -1.28 -20.80
CA ILE A 177 -10.41 -0.68 -22.10
C ILE A 177 -11.77 -1.14 -22.62
N PHE A 178 -12.56 -0.23 -23.17
CA PHE A 178 -13.86 -0.55 -23.73
C PHE A 178 -13.81 -0.52 -25.25
N THR A 179 -14.03 -1.68 -25.86
CA THR A 179 -14.08 -1.86 -27.33
C THR A 179 -15.48 -1.64 -27.91
N LYS A 180 -16.53 -1.74 -27.08
CA LYS A 180 -17.93 -1.50 -27.46
C LYS A 180 -18.43 -0.22 -26.80
N LYS A 181 -19.30 0.52 -27.51
CA LYS A 181 -20.04 1.65 -26.92
C LYS A 181 -20.98 1.11 -25.83
N GLY A 182 -20.93 1.73 -24.65
CA GLY A 182 -21.79 1.41 -23.51
C GLY A 182 -21.82 2.57 -22.52
N ASP A 183 -22.87 2.63 -21.71
CA ASP A 183 -23.19 3.83 -20.93
C ASP A 183 -22.49 3.87 -19.55
N GLN A 184 -22.17 2.71 -18.99
CA GLN A 184 -21.74 2.55 -17.60
C GLN A 184 -20.24 2.17 -17.48
N LEU A 185 -19.33 3.03 -17.94
CA LEU A 185 -17.89 2.76 -17.95
C LEU A 185 -17.32 2.41 -16.55
N VAL A 186 -17.69 3.20 -15.53
CA VAL A 186 -17.21 3.04 -14.16
C VAL A 186 -17.67 1.72 -13.54
N GLU A 187 -18.97 1.41 -13.61
CA GLU A 187 -19.55 0.19 -13.03
C GLU A 187 -19.04 -1.07 -13.74
N SER A 188 -18.92 -0.99 -15.07
CA SER A 188 -18.37 -2.07 -15.89
C SER A 188 -16.89 -2.32 -15.56
N ALA A 189 -16.09 -1.26 -15.43
CA ALA A 189 -14.68 -1.38 -15.07
C ALA A 189 -14.50 -1.98 -13.66
N LEU A 190 -15.31 -1.53 -12.68
CA LEU A 190 -15.30 -2.10 -11.33
C LEU A 190 -15.70 -3.57 -11.31
N THR A 191 -16.67 -3.96 -12.14
CA THR A 191 -17.09 -5.36 -12.28
C THR A 191 -15.97 -6.22 -12.86
N LEU A 192 -15.34 -5.75 -13.95
CA LEU A 192 -14.25 -6.46 -14.60
C LEU A 192 -13.04 -6.60 -13.68
N ILE A 193 -12.59 -5.53 -13.03
CA ILE A 193 -11.38 -5.57 -12.19
C ILE A 193 -11.59 -6.43 -10.94
N LYS A 194 -12.79 -6.46 -10.34
CA LYS A 194 -13.09 -7.33 -9.19
C LYS A 194 -13.13 -8.81 -9.58
N GLY A 195 -13.61 -9.12 -10.79
CA GLY A 195 -13.69 -10.49 -11.29
C GLY A 195 -12.35 -11.06 -11.78
N TRP A 196 -11.56 -10.24 -12.47
CA TRP A 196 -10.35 -10.69 -13.19
C TRP A 196 -9.04 -10.12 -12.65
N GLY A 197 -9.10 -9.14 -11.76
CA GLY A 197 -7.93 -8.52 -11.15
C GLY A 197 -7.23 -9.41 -10.12
N PRO A 198 -7.94 -9.96 -9.11
CA PRO A 198 -7.32 -10.80 -8.09
C PRO A 198 -6.66 -12.05 -8.68
N VAL A 199 -5.43 -12.30 -8.24
CA VAL A 199 -4.65 -13.45 -8.68
C VAL A 199 -4.91 -14.59 -7.70
N ASN A 200 -5.43 -15.70 -8.23
CA ASN A 200 -5.62 -16.93 -7.48
C ASN A 200 -4.68 -18.00 -8.06
N VAL A 201 -3.79 -18.54 -7.21
CA VAL A 201 -2.80 -19.55 -7.63
C VAL A 201 -3.51 -20.77 -8.21
N GLY A 202 -3.08 -21.24 -9.39
CA GLY A 202 -3.68 -22.39 -10.08
C GLY A 202 -4.89 -22.06 -10.96
N THR A 203 -5.17 -20.78 -11.22
CA THR A 203 -6.23 -20.34 -12.15
C THR A 203 -5.64 -19.71 -13.41
N SER A 204 -6.41 -19.65 -14.49
CA SER A 204 -6.00 -18.98 -15.74
C SER A 204 -5.56 -17.53 -15.50
N SER A 205 -6.14 -16.80 -14.55
CA SER A 205 -5.73 -15.41 -14.24
C SER A 205 -4.29 -15.24 -13.74
N ALA A 206 -3.56 -16.34 -13.49
CA ALA A 206 -2.14 -16.34 -13.17
C ALA A 206 -1.22 -16.14 -14.40
N ASP A 207 -1.71 -16.45 -15.60
CA ASP A 207 -0.94 -16.27 -16.84
C ASP A 207 -0.93 -14.81 -17.28
N PHE A 208 0.15 -14.42 -17.95
CA PHE A 208 0.35 -13.10 -18.52
C PHE A 208 1.17 -13.19 -19.80
N SER A 209 1.06 -12.16 -20.63
CA SER A 209 2.02 -11.87 -21.68
C SER A 209 2.63 -10.49 -21.45
N VAL A 210 3.88 -10.33 -21.88
CA VAL A 210 4.60 -9.06 -21.79
C VAL A 210 4.70 -8.49 -23.20
N ILE A 211 4.20 -7.27 -23.37
CA ILE A 211 4.27 -6.51 -24.62
C ILE A 211 5.18 -5.30 -24.37
N THR A 212 6.33 -5.26 -25.04
CA THR A 212 7.22 -4.09 -25.01
C THR A 212 6.60 -2.96 -25.81
N LEU A 213 6.59 -1.75 -25.25
CA LEU A 213 6.10 -0.56 -25.95
C LEU A 213 7.19 -0.04 -26.91
N GLU A 214 6.83 0.23 -28.17
CA GLU A 214 7.79 0.66 -29.20
C GLU A 214 8.19 2.13 -29.09
N HIS A 215 7.27 2.98 -28.58
CA HIS A 215 7.43 4.44 -28.58
C HIS A 215 7.39 5.07 -27.17
N GLN A 216 7.33 4.23 -26.14
CA GLN A 216 7.37 4.65 -24.73
C GLN A 216 8.21 3.63 -23.96
N PRO A 217 8.99 4.06 -22.95
CA PRO A 217 9.68 3.11 -22.08
C PRO A 217 8.69 2.30 -21.25
N GLY A 218 8.93 0.99 -21.16
CA GLY A 218 8.17 0.06 -20.32
C GLY A 218 7.36 -0.97 -21.10
N TRP A 219 6.48 -1.65 -20.36
CA TRP A 219 5.77 -2.82 -20.86
C TRP A 219 4.29 -2.80 -20.49
N ILE A 220 3.48 -3.43 -21.33
CA ILE A 220 2.10 -3.78 -21.05
C ILE A 220 2.01 -5.25 -20.70
N ILE A 221 1.36 -5.53 -19.58
CA ILE A 221 1.13 -6.86 -19.05
C ILE A 221 -0.34 -7.20 -19.24
N THR A 222 -0.59 -8.27 -19.98
CA THR A 222 -1.94 -8.75 -20.27
C THR A 222 -2.39 -9.82 -19.25
N CYS A 223 -3.67 -10.16 -19.29
CA CYS A 223 -4.20 -11.41 -18.73
C CYS A 223 -5.14 -12.07 -19.73
N HIS A 224 -5.80 -13.14 -19.30
CA HIS A 224 -6.84 -13.81 -20.10
C HIS A 224 -8.01 -12.89 -20.46
N HIS A 225 -8.28 -11.82 -19.71
CA HIS A 225 -9.26 -10.84 -20.14
C HIS A 225 -8.62 -9.82 -21.10
N PRO A 226 -9.07 -9.75 -22.37
CA PRO A 226 -8.40 -8.95 -23.41
C PRO A 226 -8.46 -7.44 -23.14
N ASP A 227 -9.47 -6.99 -22.39
CA ASP A 227 -9.69 -5.58 -22.08
C ASP A 227 -8.93 -5.09 -20.84
N ILE A 228 -8.20 -5.96 -20.13
CA ILE A 228 -7.48 -5.60 -18.90
C ILE A 228 -5.98 -5.62 -19.16
N LEU A 229 -5.38 -4.43 -19.15
CA LEU A 229 -3.97 -4.21 -19.40
C LEU A 229 -3.33 -3.56 -18.18
N THR A 230 -2.07 -3.85 -17.88
CA THR A 230 -1.34 -3.22 -16.76
C THR A 230 0.01 -2.72 -17.23
N TYR A 231 0.29 -1.44 -16.98
CA TYR A 231 1.58 -0.86 -17.34
C TYR A 231 2.64 -1.16 -16.26
N VAL A 232 3.87 -1.42 -16.68
CA VAL A 232 5.06 -1.54 -15.83
C VAL A 232 6.15 -0.62 -16.35
N SER A 233 6.62 0.29 -15.49
CA SER A 233 7.73 1.19 -15.78
C SER A 233 9.07 0.47 -15.64
N PRO A 234 10.10 0.81 -16.45
CA PRO A 234 11.47 0.34 -16.23
C PRO A 234 12.02 0.68 -14.84
N GLU A 235 11.58 1.78 -14.24
CA GLU A 235 12.00 2.18 -12.88
C GLU A 235 11.48 1.25 -11.79
N GLU A 236 10.46 0.42 -12.09
CA GLU A 236 9.93 -0.58 -11.18
C GLU A 236 10.71 -1.90 -11.23
N ILE A 237 11.62 -2.06 -12.20
CA ILE A 237 12.43 -3.26 -12.37
C ILE A 237 13.79 -3.07 -11.67
N PRO A 238 14.23 -4.02 -10.83
CA PRO A 238 15.58 -3.98 -10.28
C PRO A 238 16.63 -3.93 -11.41
N PHE A 239 17.65 -3.09 -11.25
CA PHE A 239 18.66 -2.82 -12.29
C PHE A 239 19.32 -4.11 -12.83
N ASP A 240 19.55 -5.09 -11.95
CA ASP A 240 20.25 -6.34 -12.29
C ASP A 240 19.37 -7.33 -13.09
N GLU A 241 18.06 -7.09 -13.19
CA GLU A 241 17.07 -8.02 -13.80
C GLU A 241 16.64 -7.61 -15.22
N ILE A 242 16.95 -6.38 -15.66
CA ILE A 242 16.48 -5.84 -16.95
C ILE A 242 17.13 -6.57 -18.16
N ASN A 243 18.32 -7.14 -17.98
CA ASN A 243 19.11 -7.74 -19.06
C ASN A 243 19.18 -9.29 -18.99
N ASP A 244 18.49 -9.92 -18.04
CA ASP A 244 18.44 -11.39 -17.96
C ASP A 244 17.36 -11.94 -18.91
N THR A 245 17.62 -13.12 -19.48
CA THR A 245 16.65 -14.02 -20.13
C THR A 245 15.37 -14.24 -19.32
N ASN A 246 15.40 -14.07 -17.99
CA ASN A 246 14.24 -14.12 -17.09
C ASN A 246 13.51 -12.78 -16.89
N GLY A 247 14.02 -11.67 -17.43
CA GLY A 247 13.47 -10.31 -17.20
C GLY A 247 11.99 -10.19 -17.56
N ASN A 248 11.53 -10.89 -18.61
CA ASN A 248 10.11 -10.94 -18.98
C ASN A 248 9.22 -11.59 -17.90
N ILE A 249 9.72 -12.58 -17.16
CA ILE A 249 8.96 -13.19 -16.07
C ILE A 249 8.81 -12.17 -14.93
N MET A 250 9.89 -11.51 -14.54
CA MET A 250 9.85 -10.51 -13.46
C MET A 250 8.92 -9.34 -13.80
N ILE A 251 9.05 -8.77 -14.99
CA ILE A 251 8.18 -7.70 -15.50
C ILE A 251 6.71 -8.12 -15.43
N GLY A 252 6.40 -9.34 -15.89
CA GLY A 252 5.05 -9.88 -15.82
C GLY A 252 4.55 -10.13 -14.39
N LEU A 253 5.40 -10.60 -13.48
CA LEU A 253 5.06 -10.77 -12.07
C LEU A 253 4.73 -9.43 -11.39
N ILE A 254 5.48 -8.37 -11.71
CA ILE A 254 5.22 -7.02 -11.21
C ILE A 254 3.86 -6.51 -11.72
N GLY A 255 3.61 -6.60 -13.03
CA GLY A 255 2.31 -6.20 -13.58
C GLY A 255 1.15 -7.02 -13.02
N ARG A 256 1.35 -8.32 -12.82
CA ARG A 256 0.39 -9.21 -12.17
C ARG A 256 0.10 -8.78 -10.73
N GLN A 257 1.13 -8.41 -9.96
CA GLN A 257 0.96 -7.90 -8.60
C GLN A 257 0.19 -6.59 -8.56
N LYS A 258 0.50 -5.65 -9.47
CA LYS A 258 -0.22 -4.38 -9.59
C LYS A 258 -1.71 -4.59 -9.89
N ARG A 259 -2.02 -5.51 -10.79
CA ARG A 259 -3.39 -5.93 -11.10
C ARG A 259 -4.10 -6.57 -9.90
N ASP A 260 -3.42 -7.43 -9.13
CA ASP A 260 -3.99 -8.01 -7.91
C ASP A 260 -4.38 -6.93 -6.89
N LEU A 261 -3.53 -5.91 -6.72
CA LEU A 261 -3.81 -4.78 -5.83
C LEU A 261 -5.04 -3.99 -6.28
N ASP A 262 -5.18 -3.71 -7.57
CA ASP A 262 -6.35 -3.01 -8.14
C ASP A 262 -7.61 -3.89 -8.12
N GLY A 263 -7.47 -5.21 -8.24
CA GLY A 263 -8.59 -6.16 -8.13
C GLY A 263 -9.15 -6.30 -6.72
N ARG A 264 -8.29 -6.31 -5.70
CA ARG A 264 -8.70 -6.45 -4.29
C ARG A 264 -9.21 -5.14 -3.69
N VAL A 265 -8.59 -4.01 -4.03
CA VAL A 265 -8.94 -2.69 -3.51
C VAL A 265 -9.00 -1.68 -4.67
N PRO A 266 -10.04 -1.75 -5.51
CA PRO A 266 -10.15 -0.90 -6.68
C PRO A 266 -10.30 0.56 -6.30
N VAL A 267 -9.41 1.39 -6.84
CA VAL A 267 -9.47 2.85 -6.76
C VAL A 267 -9.29 3.39 -8.17
N ILE A 268 -10.37 3.93 -8.74
CA ILE A 268 -10.33 4.60 -10.04
C ILE A 268 -9.65 5.96 -9.86
N VAL A 269 -8.69 6.27 -10.73
CA VAL A 269 -7.96 7.54 -10.73
C VAL A 269 -8.20 8.37 -11.98
N HIS A 270 -8.71 7.76 -13.06
CA HIS A 270 -9.11 8.46 -14.28
C HIS A 270 -10.15 7.67 -15.07
N VAL A 271 -11.02 8.40 -15.77
CA VAL A 271 -11.95 7.87 -16.76
C VAL A 271 -11.75 8.68 -18.02
N GLU A 272 -11.29 8.03 -19.09
CA GLU A 272 -11.26 8.62 -20.42
C GLU A 272 -12.54 8.23 -21.15
N ASP A 273 -13.34 9.23 -21.47
CA ASP A 273 -14.62 9.10 -22.11
C ASP A 273 -14.61 9.86 -23.43
N ASN A 274 -14.41 9.12 -24.52
CA ASN A 274 -14.38 9.62 -25.89
C ASN A 274 -15.73 9.40 -26.60
N ARG A 275 -16.80 9.15 -25.85
CA ARG A 275 -18.16 9.17 -26.42
C ARG A 275 -18.46 10.61 -26.82
N ILE A 276 -18.78 10.81 -28.09
CA ILE A 276 -19.29 12.08 -28.59
C ILE A 276 -20.71 12.25 -28.05
N ASP A 277 -20.97 13.34 -27.33
CA ASP A 277 -22.32 13.78 -26.92
C ASP A 277 -23.22 14.06 -28.14
#